data_AF-A0A2A4XJB4-F1
#
_entry.id   AF-A0A2A4XJB4-F1
#
_cell.length_a   1.000
_cell.length_b   1.000
_cell.length_c   1.000
_cell.angle_alpha   90.00
_cell.angle_beta   90.00
_cell.angle_gamma   90.00
#
_symmetry.space_group_name_H-M   'P 1'
#
loop_
_entity.id
_entity.type
_entity.pdbx_description
1 polymer ?
#
loop_
_entity_poly.entity_id
_entity_poly.type
_entity_poly.pdbx_seq_one_letter_code
_entity_poly.pdbx_strand_id
1 'polypeptide(L)' 'MTKSELAKHMGEFTKEHGAEEASKVLSRMLLALAHSMEADSFEFSDDGVGRVLVEPQCIQKHLIN' A
#
# COMPACT_ATOMS: atom_id res chain seq x y z
N MET A 1 11.11 -5.36 -9.61
CA MET A 1 9.85 -4.68 -9.92
C MET A 1 10.03 -3.19 -9.64
N THR A 2 9.88 -2.35 -10.65
CA THR A 2 9.94 -0.89 -10.55
C THR A 2 8.58 -0.31 -10.16
N LYS A 3 8.56 0.96 -9.75
CA LYS A 3 7.32 1.69 -9.42
C LYS A 3 6.33 1.72 -10.59
N SER A 4 6.84 1.91 -11.80
CA SER A 4 6.04 1.92 -13.03
C SER A 4 5.47 0.54 -13.37
N GLU A 5 6.23 -0.54 -13.14
CA GLU A 5 5.72 -1.92 -13.30
C GLU A 5 4.61 -2.23 -12.30
N LEU A 6 4.76 -1.81 -11.04
CA LEU A 6 3.72 -1.95 -10.03
C LEU A 6 2.46 -1.14 -10.39
N ALA A 7 2.62 0.11 -10.82
CA ALA A 7 1.50 0.94 -11.24
C ALA A 7 0.74 0.35 -12.42
N LYS A 8 1.46 -0.18 -13.43
CA LYS A 8 0.84 -0.89 -14.55
C LYS A 8 0.05 -2.12 -14.09
N HIS A 9 0.65 -2.94 -13.24
CA HIS A 9 -0.01 -4.14 -12.70
C HIS A 9 -1.25 -3.80 -11.88
N MET A 10 -1.17 -2.75 -11.05
CA MET A 10 -2.32 -2.25 -10.30
C MET A 10 -3.42 -1.70 -11.20
N GLY A 11 -3.05 -1.05 -12.31
CA GLY A 11 -3.99 -0.57 -13.31
C GLY A 11 -4.73 -1.71 -14.03
N GLU A 12 -4.05 -2.81 -14.33
CA GLU A 12 -4.66 -4.02 -14.89
C GLU A 12 -5.57 -4.70 -13.87
N PHE A 13 -5.11 -4.88 -12.62
CA PHE A 13 -5.90 -5.45 -11.53
C PHE A 13 -7.16 -4.63 -11.24
N THR A 14 -7.07 -3.30 -11.28
CA THR A 14 -8.21 -2.40 -11.08
C THR A 14 -9.28 -2.57 -12.15
N LYS A 15 -8.88 -2.83 -13.41
CA LYS A 15 -9.83 -3.07 -14.51
C LYS A 15 -10.60 -4.38 -14.32
N GLU A 16 -9.96 -5.39 -13.73
CA GLU A 16 -10.53 -6.73 -13.55
C GLU A 16 -11.37 -6.86 -12.27
N HIS A 17 -10.92 -6.26 -11.16
CA HIS A 17 -11.51 -6.45 -9.83
C HIS A 17 -12.15 -5.19 -9.24
N GLY A 18 -12.01 -4.04 -9.91
CA GLY A 18 -12.50 -2.76 -9.45
C GLY A 18 -11.53 -2.03 -8.52
N ALA A 19 -11.76 -0.72 -8.38
CA ALA A 19 -10.88 0.18 -7.63
C ALA A 19 -10.85 -0.09 -6.12
N GLU A 20 -11.96 -0.57 -5.55
CA GLU A 20 -12.02 -0.88 -4.11
C GLU A 20 -11.09 -2.02 -3.74
N GLU A 21 -11.12 -3.13 -4.49
CA GLU A 21 -10.28 -4.29 -4.21
C GLU A 21 -8.80 -3.98 -4.50
N ALA A 22 -8.53 -3.26 -5.60
CA ALA A 22 -7.19 -2.79 -5.92
C ALA A 22 -6.59 -1.91 -4.79
N SER A 23 -7.40 -1.03 -4.21
CA SER A 23 -6.98 -0.16 -3.10
C SER A 23 -6.64 -0.96 -1.85
N LYS A 24 -7.41 -2.00 -1.52
CA LYS A 24 -7.11 -2.91 -0.39
C LYS A 24 -5.79 -3.64 -0.58
N VAL A 25 -5.57 -4.20 -1.77
CA VAL A 25 -4.34 -4.93 -2.11
C VAL A 25 -3.13 -4.01 -2.01
N LEU A 26 -3.19 -2.85 -2.67
CA LEU A 26 -2.11 -1.87 -2.65
C LEU A 26 -1.80 -1.40 -1.22
N SER A 27 -2.83 -1.08 -0.43
CA SER A 27 -2.65 -0.64 0.97
C SER A 27 -1.95 -1.70 1.82
N ARG A 28 -2.29 -2.98 1.66
CA ARG A 28 -1.63 -4.09 2.37
C ARG A 28 -0.18 -4.28 1.94
N MET A 29 0.11 -4.17 0.64
CA MET A 29 1.48 -4.25 0.12
C MET A 29 2.34 -3.11 0.68
N LEU A 30 1.84 -1.87 0.63
CA LEU A 30 2.53 -0.70 1.14
C LEU A 30 2.73 -0.77 2.66
N LEU A 31 1.75 -1.28 3.41
CA LEU A 31 1.88 -1.52 4.85
C LEU A 31 2.99 -2.54 5.17
N ALA A 32 3.05 -3.65 4.43
CA ALA A 32 4.10 -4.65 4.60
C ALA A 32 5.50 -4.09 4.30
N LEU A 33 5.63 -3.26 3.27
CA LEU A 33 6.89 -2.57 2.93
C LEU A 33 7.28 -1.57 4.02
N ALA A 34 6.33 -0.77 4.52
CA ALA A 34 6.57 0.17 5.61
C ALA A 34 7.08 -0.55 6.87
N HIS A 35 6.46 -1.69 7.23
CA HIS A 35 6.94 -2.53 8.33
C HIS A 35 8.34 -3.10 8.08
N SER A 36 8.66 -3.58 6.87
CA SER A 36 9.99 -4.14 6.58
C SER A 36 11.09 -3.07 6.61
N MET A 37 10.73 -1.82 6.38
CA MET A 37 11.64 -0.67 6.38
C MET A 37 11.67 0.06 7.72
N GLU A 38 10.89 -0.38 8.71
CA GLU A 38 10.68 0.32 9.98
C GLU A 38 10.30 1.81 9.79
N ALA A 39 9.52 2.09 8.75
CA ALA A 39 9.13 3.44 8.39
C ALA A 39 7.83 3.86 9.10
N ASP A 40 7.84 5.04 9.72
CA ASP A 40 6.65 5.62 10.37
C ASP A 40 5.54 6.00 9.39
N SER A 41 5.91 6.21 8.12
CA SER A 41 4.97 6.40 7.02
C SER A 41 5.59 5.95 5.70
N PHE A 42 4.74 5.57 4.75
CA PHE A 42 5.14 5.20 3.41
C PHE A 42 4.20 5.81 2.38
N GLU A 43 4.77 6.55 1.44
CA GLU A 43 4.02 7.21 0.37
C GLU A 43 4.28 6.53 -0.98
N PHE A 44 3.19 6.17 -1.66
CA PHE A 44 3.19 5.76 -3.05
C PHE A 44 2.39 6.76 -3.88
N SER A 45 3.06 7.47 -4.79
CA SER A 45 2.42 8.42 -5.70
C SER A 45 2.78 8.12 -7.14
N ASP A 46 1.81 7.80 -7.99
CA ASP A 46 2.01 7.54 -9.41
C ASP A 46 0.86 8.13 -10.23
N ASP A 47 1.14 8.65 -11.42
CA ASP A 47 0.13 9.30 -12.27
C ASP A 47 -1.03 8.36 -12.67
N GLY A 48 -0.79 7.03 -12.69
CA GLY A 48 -1.80 6.03 -13.01
C GLY A 48 -2.63 5.54 -11.82
N VAL A 49 -2.19 5.79 -10.58
CA VAL A 49 -2.80 5.26 -9.35
C VAL A 49 -3.24 6.37 -8.39
N GLY A 50 -2.70 7.57 -8.53
CA GLY A 50 -2.85 8.67 -7.59
C GLY A 50 -1.86 8.57 -6.44
N ARG A 51 -2.20 9.21 -5.32
CA ARG A 51 -1.37 9.26 -4.11
C ARG A 51 -1.99 8.41 -3.00
N VAL A 52 -1.20 7.50 -2.46
CA VAL A 52 -1.55 6.63 -1.32
C VAL A 52 -0.51 6.85 -0.23
N LEU A 53 -0.97 7.20 0.97
CA LEU A 53 -0.15 7.33 2.17
C LEU A 53 -0.56 6.22 3.14
N VAL A 54 0.41 5.48 3.65
CA VAL A 54 0.23 4.47 4.68
C VAL A 54 0.99 4.89 5.93
N GLU A 55 0.30 4.88 7.06
CA GLU A 55 0.87 5.17 8.38
C GLU A 55 0.71 3.90 9.22
N PRO A 56 1.77 3.08 9.36
CA PRO A 56 1.71 1.86 10.16
C PRO A 56 1.40 2.21 11.62
N GLN A 57 0.20 1.89 12.07
CA GLN A 57 -0.09 1.96 13.49
C GLN A 57 0.53 0.74 14.16
N CYS A 58 1.67 0.93 14.83
CA CYS A 58 2.16 -0.03 15.80
C CYS A 58 1.08 -0.17 16.88
N ILE A 59 0.39 -1.31 16.93
CA ILE A 59 -0.38 -1.68 18.13
C ILE A 59 0.66 -1.77 19.25
N GLN A 60 0.75 -0.72 20.07
CA GLN A 60 1.56 -0.74 21.27
C GLN A 60 1.12 -1.96 22.07
N LYS A 61 2.09 -2.80 22.48
CA LYS A 61 1.91 -4.06 23.24
C LYS A 61 1.23 -3.90 24.61
N HIS A 62 0.55 -2.78 24.87
CA HIS A 62 -0.14 -2.47 26.12
C HIS A 62 -1.55 -3.08 26.22
N LEU A 63 -1.98 -3.88 25.23
CA LEU A 63 -3.24 -4.64 25.27
C LEU A 63 -3.07 -6.13 25.61
N ILE A 64 -1.89 -6.56 26.05
CA ILE A 64 -1.71 -7.86 26.71
C ILE A 64 -1.64 -7.60 28.22
N ASN A 65 -2.80 -7.37 28.83
CA ASN A 65 -3.02 -7.51 30.27
C ASN A 65 -4.13 -8.55 30.47
#